data_AF-Q1WCD8-F1
#
_entry.id   AF-Q1WCD8-F1
#
_cell.length_a   1.000
_cell.length_b   1.000
_cell.length_c   1.000
_cell.angle_alpha   90.00
_cell.angle_beta   90.00
_cell.angle_gamma   90.00
#
_symmetry.space_group_name_H-M   'P 1'
#
loop_
_entity.id
_entity.type
_entity.pdbx_description
1 polymer ?
#
loop_
_entity_poly.entity_id
_entity_poly.type
_entity_poly.pdbx_seq_one_letter_code
_entity_poly.pdbx_strand_id
1 'polypeptide(L)'
;TVTVPLMNGETITQQPVDFVHLEDAYSNFATEFIRSATQKRQPFFLYYPSHHTHYPQFAGWKYAGQSLRGPFGDALLEFDSTVGNILQTLKETGVLNNTLVFFTSDNGPELMRMSRGGNSGLLKCGKGTTYEGGMREPAIAYWSGVIKPGVTRSLAS
;
A
#
# COMPACT_ATOMS: atom_id res chain seq x y z
N THR A 1 2.88 28.64 0.59
CA THR A 1 2.23 27.43 1.13
C THR A 1 3.34 26.46 1.50
N VAL A 2 3.54 26.17 2.79
CA VAL A 2 4.55 25.19 3.20
C VAL A 2 3.96 23.82 2.97
N THR A 3 4.44 23.16 1.92
CA THR A 3 4.08 21.80 1.50
C THR A 3 4.61 20.76 2.50
N VAL A 4 3.98 19.60 2.58
CA VAL A 4 4.30 18.53 3.55
C VAL A 4 5.75 18.04 3.36
N PRO A 5 6.53 17.86 4.44
CA PRO A 5 7.88 17.32 4.36
C PRO A 5 7.90 15.78 4.27
N LEU A 6 8.89 15.22 3.56
CA LEU A 6 9.33 13.84 3.73
C LEU A 6 10.36 13.79 4.87
N MET A 7 10.18 12.84 5.78
CA MET A 7 11.04 12.70 6.96
C MET A 7 11.74 11.35 6.99
N ASN A 8 12.98 11.35 7.50
CA ASN A 8 13.70 10.16 7.93
C ASN A 8 14.08 10.34 9.40
N GLY A 9 13.39 9.62 10.29
CA GLY A 9 13.43 9.92 11.72
C GLY A 9 12.99 11.36 11.98
N GLU A 10 13.85 12.14 12.62
CA GLU A 10 13.58 13.55 12.96
C GLU A 10 14.07 14.54 11.89
N THR A 11 14.67 14.05 10.81
CA THR A 11 15.29 14.90 9.77
C THR A 11 14.36 15.03 8.56
N ILE A 12 14.16 16.26 8.09
CA ILE A 12 13.49 16.54 6.82
C ILE A 12 14.45 16.21 5.68
N THR A 13 14.09 15.27 4.83
CA THR A 13 14.88 14.87 3.67
C THR A 13 14.40 15.54 2.38
N GLN A 14 13.14 15.98 2.32
CA GLN A 14 12.58 16.64 1.15
C GLN A 14 11.38 17.53 1.53
N GLN A 15 11.27 18.74 0.96
CA GLN A 15 10.10 19.62 1.12
C GLN A 15 10.04 20.66 -0.02
N PRO A 16 8.95 20.75 -0.83
CA PRO A 16 7.82 19.82 -0.91
C PRO A 16 8.24 18.37 -1.16
N VAL A 17 7.39 17.45 -0.74
CA VAL A 17 7.40 16.08 -1.27
C VAL A 17 7.28 16.09 -2.80
N ASP A 18 8.10 15.28 -3.45
CA ASP A 18 8.00 14.98 -4.88
C ASP A 18 7.16 13.72 -5.08
N PHE A 19 5.87 13.91 -5.37
CA PHE A 19 4.93 12.81 -5.58
C PHE A 19 5.34 11.84 -6.70
N VAL A 20 6.08 12.30 -7.70
CA VAL A 20 6.44 11.46 -8.86
C VAL A 20 7.44 10.36 -8.47
N HIS A 21 8.29 10.63 -7.47
CA HIS A 21 9.33 9.70 -7.03
C HIS A 21 9.08 9.17 -5.60
N LEU A 22 7.95 9.54 -4.99
CA LEU A 22 7.68 9.24 -3.58
C LEU A 22 7.52 7.74 -3.32
N GLU A 23 6.72 7.07 -4.16
CA GLU A 23 6.45 5.64 -3.99
C GLU A 23 7.70 4.79 -4.31
N ASP A 24 8.51 5.20 -5.29
CA ASP A 24 9.84 4.62 -5.53
C ASP A 24 10.75 4.76 -4.30
N ALA A 25 10.77 5.93 -3.64
CA ALA A 25 11.56 6.14 -2.43
C ALA A 25 11.09 5.24 -1.26
N TYR A 26 9.78 5.05 -1.10
CA TYR A 26 9.21 4.15 -0.11
C TYR A 26 9.48 2.67 -0.40
N SER A 27 9.31 2.25 -1.66
CA SER A 27 9.67 0.90 -2.12
C SER A 27 11.15 0.61 -1.88
N ASN A 28 12.04 1.55 -2.22
CA ASN A 28 13.48 1.41 -1.97
C ASN A 28 13.80 1.30 -0.47
N PHE A 29 13.20 2.14 0.37
CA PHE A 29 13.37 2.03 1.82
C PHE A 29 12.89 0.68 2.36
N ALA A 30 11.68 0.25 2.00
CA ALA A 30 11.10 -1.01 2.45
C ALA A 30 11.97 -2.22 2.07
N THR A 31 12.42 -2.27 0.82
CA THR A 31 13.26 -3.37 0.32
C THR A 31 14.64 -3.38 0.97
N GLU A 32 15.29 -2.22 1.14
CA GLU A 32 16.58 -2.13 1.83
C GLU A 32 16.46 -2.47 3.31
N PHE A 33 15.38 -2.03 3.98
CA PHE A 33 15.09 -2.38 5.36
C PHE A 33 15.00 -3.90 5.57
N ILE A 34 14.26 -4.60 4.69
CA ILE A 34 14.14 -6.06 4.72
C ILE A 34 15.51 -6.72 4.49
N ARG A 35 16.28 -6.27 3.49
CA ARG A 35 17.62 -6.80 3.20
C ARG A 35 18.56 -6.61 4.39
N SER A 36 18.59 -5.43 4.99
CA SER A 36 19.42 -5.10 6.15
C SER A 36 19.05 -5.94 7.37
N ALA A 37 17.77 -6.06 7.69
CA ALA A 37 17.30 -6.88 8.81
C ALA A 37 17.64 -8.37 8.62
N THR A 38 17.47 -8.88 7.39
CA THR A 38 17.80 -10.26 7.03
C THR A 38 19.30 -10.52 7.16
N GLN A 39 20.16 -9.63 6.66
CA GLN A 39 21.62 -9.73 6.81
C GLN A 39 22.06 -9.74 8.27
N LYS A 40 21.42 -8.90 9.11
CA LYS A 40 21.67 -8.84 10.56
C LYS A 40 21.02 -9.99 11.34
N ARG A 41 20.24 -10.85 10.68
CA ARG A 41 19.46 -11.95 11.28
C ARG A 41 18.54 -11.46 12.40
N GLN A 42 17.91 -10.30 12.19
CA GLN A 42 16.98 -9.72 13.14
C GLN A 42 15.54 -9.86 12.62
N PRO A 43 14.57 -10.19 13.49
CA PRO A 43 13.17 -10.06 13.14
C PRO A 43 12.86 -8.59 12.84
N PHE A 44 11.97 -8.34 11.90
CA PHE A 44 11.58 -6.99 11.51
C PHE A 44 10.07 -6.82 11.54
N PHE A 45 9.65 -5.57 11.69
CA PHE A 45 8.28 -5.13 11.51
C PHE A 45 8.29 -3.94 10.57
N LEU A 46 7.74 -4.13 9.37
CA LEU A 46 7.57 -3.07 8.38
C LEU A 46 6.10 -2.66 8.38
N TYR A 47 5.83 -1.44 8.82
CA TYR A 47 4.54 -0.79 8.62
C TYR A 47 4.62 0.09 7.37
N TYR A 48 3.83 -0.24 6.34
CA TYR A 48 3.85 0.45 5.04
C TYR A 48 2.50 1.17 4.78
N PRO A 49 2.26 2.33 5.39
CA PRO A 49 1.05 3.12 5.14
C PRO A 49 1.20 3.91 3.83
N SER A 50 0.97 3.26 2.70
CA SER A 50 1.04 3.96 1.40
C SER A 50 0.05 5.15 1.37
N HIS A 51 0.42 6.20 0.65
CA HIS A 51 -0.48 7.30 0.35
C HIS A 51 -1.49 6.92 -0.74
N HIS A 52 -1.18 5.90 -1.55
CA HIS A 52 -2.12 5.38 -2.52
C HIS A 52 -3.29 4.71 -1.78
N THR A 53 -4.54 5.02 -2.09
CA THR A 53 -5.06 5.78 -3.25
C THR A 53 -5.76 7.08 -2.83
N HIS A 54 -5.23 7.77 -1.81
CA HIS A 54 -5.83 9.01 -1.31
C HIS A 54 -5.74 10.14 -2.37
N TYR A 55 -6.70 11.07 -2.33
CA TYR A 55 -6.68 12.26 -3.18
C TYR A 55 -5.65 13.30 -2.68
N PRO A 56 -4.92 14.02 -3.55
CA PRO A 56 -4.93 13.91 -5.01
C PRO A 56 -4.19 12.66 -5.50
N GLN A 57 -4.74 12.02 -6.54
CA GLN A 57 -4.07 10.89 -7.19
C GLN A 57 -2.77 11.37 -7.84
N PHE A 58 -1.69 10.64 -7.59
CA PHE A 58 -0.41 10.79 -8.25
C PHE A 58 0.07 9.40 -8.68
N ALA A 59 0.96 9.36 -9.67
CA ALA A 59 1.68 8.17 -10.04
C ALA A 59 3.02 8.53 -10.68
N GLY A 60 4.04 7.69 -10.52
CA GLY A 60 5.29 7.81 -11.25
C GLY A 60 5.13 7.66 -12.76
N TRP A 61 6.11 8.16 -13.53
CA TRP A 61 6.06 8.18 -15.00
C TRP A 61 5.83 6.82 -15.66
N LYS A 62 6.23 5.74 -15.00
CA LYS A 62 6.04 4.37 -15.48
C LYS A 62 4.58 3.91 -15.45
N TYR A 63 3.75 4.52 -14.61
CA TYR A 63 2.37 4.11 -14.36
C TYR A 63 1.35 5.14 -14.84
N ALA A 64 1.74 6.40 -14.98
CA ALA A 64 0.89 7.45 -15.50
C ALA A 64 0.31 7.08 -16.88
N GLY A 65 -1.02 7.06 -16.99
CA GLY A 65 -1.75 6.72 -18.21
C GLY A 65 -1.71 5.24 -18.61
N GLN A 66 -1.21 4.34 -17.76
CA GLN A 66 -1.13 2.91 -18.08
C GLN A 66 -2.39 2.14 -17.68
N SER A 67 -3.13 2.62 -16.68
CA SER A 67 -4.33 1.94 -16.21
C SER A 67 -5.56 2.31 -17.03
N LEU A 68 -6.40 1.31 -17.31
CA LEU A 68 -7.74 1.52 -17.89
C LEU A 68 -8.67 2.33 -16.97
N ARG A 69 -8.32 2.48 -15.69
CA ARG A 69 -9.11 3.20 -14.68
C ARG A 69 -8.59 4.62 -14.41
N GLY A 70 -7.84 5.18 -15.37
CA GLY A 70 -7.35 6.56 -15.31
C GLY A 70 -6.53 6.84 -14.05
N PRO A 71 -6.52 8.09 -13.54
CA PRO A 71 -5.60 8.50 -12.46
C PRO A 71 -5.69 7.68 -11.17
N PHE A 72 -6.89 7.25 -10.76
CA PHE A 72 -7.05 6.36 -9.60
C PHE A 72 -6.43 4.99 -9.88
N GLY A 73 -6.63 4.48 -11.09
CA GLY A 73 -6.05 3.23 -11.55
C GLY A 73 -4.53 3.26 -11.64
N ASP A 74 -3.95 4.38 -12.09
CA ASP A 74 -2.49 4.54 -12.18
C ASP A 74 -1.85 4.52 -10.79
N ALA A 75 -2.42 5.23 -9.83
CA ALA A 75 -2.00 5.21 -8.43
C ALA A 75 -2.11 3.80 -7.81
N LEU A 76 -3.21 3.10 -8.07
CA LEU A 76 -3.41 1.73 -7.60
C LEU A 76 -2.41 0.74 -8.23
N LEU A 77 -2.12 0.91 -9.52
CA LEU A 77 -1.17 0.08 -10.26
C LEU A 77 0.26 0.27 -9.74
N GLU A 78 0.65 1.51 -9.45
CA GLU A 78 1.96 1.80 -8.85
C GLU A 78 2.09 1.13 -7.47
N PHE A 79 1.07 1.24 -6.62
CA PHE A 79 1.08 0.59 -5.30
C PHE A 79 1.14 -0.94 -5.40
N ASP A 80 0.37 -1.56 -6.31
CA ASP A 80 0.42 -3.01 -6.57
C ASP A 80 1.82 -3.46 -6.98
N SER A 81 2.49 -2.68 -7.83
CA SER A 81 3.88 -2.92 -8.21
C SER A 81 4.84 -2.85 -7.01
N THR A 82 4.67 -1.89 -6.10
CA THR A 82 5.47 -1.82 -4.87
C THR A 82 5.26 -3.03 -3.96
N VAL A 83 4.02 -3.49 -3.80
CA VAL A 83 3.74 -4.75 -3.07
C VAL A 83 4.47 -5.91 -3.73
N GLY A 84 4.49 -5.96 -5.07
CA GLY A 84 5.29 -6.90 -5.85
C GLY A 84 6.78 -6.86 -5.51
N ASN A 85 7.38 -5.66 -5.45
CA ASN A 85 8.79 -5.46 -5.10
C ASN A 85 9.13 -5.96 -3.70
N ILE A 86 8.23 -5.73 -2.73
CA ILE A 86 8.39 -6.21 -1.35
C ILE A 86 8.36 -7.75 -1.32
N LEU A 87 7.35 -8.37 -1.95
CA LEU A 87 7.24 -9.83 -2.02
C LEU A 87 8.43 -10.48 -2.73
N GLN A 88 8.89 -9.88 -3.82
CA GLN A 88 10.07 -10.31 -4.56
C GLN A 88 11.33 -10.20 -3.69
N THR A 89 11.48 -9.11 -2.92
CA THR A 89 12.62 -8.95 -2.00
C THR A 89 12.60 -10.01 -0.90
N LEU A 90 11.44 -10.28 -0.27
CA LEU A 90 11.30 -11.36 0.72
C LEU A 90 11.68 -12.74 0.15
N LYS A 91 11.35 -12.99 -1.11
CA LYS A 91 11.73 -14.22 -1.83
C LYS A 91 13.23 -14.29 -2.06
N GLU A 92 13.84 -13.21 -2.56
CA GLU A 92 15.28 -13.12 -2.84
C GLU A 92 16.15 -13.23 -1.60
N THR A 93 15.69 -12.67 -0.47
CA THR A 93 16.40 -12.76 0.81
C THR A 93 16.12 -14.08 1.55
N GLY A 94 15.26 -14.95 1.00
CA GLY A 94 14.99 -16.28 1.53
C GLY A 94 14.13 -16.32 2.79
N VAL A 95 13.41 -15.24 3.11
CA VAL A 95 12.59 -15.11 4.34
C VAL A 95 11.09 -15.09 4.09
N LEU A 96 10.64 -15.27 2.84
CA LEU A 96 9.21 -15.28 2.47
C LEU A 96 8.38 -16.31 3.26
N ASN A 97 8.94 -17.48 3.57
CA ASN A 97 8.27 -18.51 4.37
C ASN A 97 8.29 -18.24 5.89
N ASN A 98 9.04 -17.24 6.34
CA ASN A 98 9.16 -16.82 7.73
C ASN A 98 8.68 -15.37 7.93
N THR A 99 7.81 -14.89 7.03
CA THR A 99 7.26 -13.54 7.07
C THR A 99 5.75 -13.60 6.88
N LEU A 100 5.00 -13.02 7.83
CA LEU A 100 3.59 -12.72 7.64
C LEU A 100 3.47 -11.39 6.89
N VAL A 101 2.80 -11.43 5.74
CA VAL A 101 2.38 -10.23 5.01
C VAL A 101 0.88 -10.06 5.20
N PHE A 102 0.46 -8.91 5.68
CA PHE A 102 -0.95 -8.56 5.85
C PHE A 102 -1.26 -7.28 5.11
N PHE A 103 -2.29 -7.31 4.26
CA PHE A 103 -2.74 -6.19 3.45
C PHE A 103 -4.16 -5.80 3.86
N THR A 104 -4.39 -4.51 4.04
CA THR A 104 -5.73 -3.93 4.26
C THR A 104 -5.76 -2.45 3.86
N SER A 105 -6.93 -1.84 3.90
CA SER A 105 -7.13 -0.37 3.80
C SER A 105 -7.57 0.21 5.14
N ASP A 106 -7.54 1.54 5.27
CA ASP A 106 -7.90 2.29 6.50
C ASP A 106 -9.41 2.59 6.61
N ASN A 107 -10.08 2.74 5.46
CA ASN A 107 -11.51 3.00 5.34
C ASN A 107 -11.99 2.78 3.89
N GLY A 108 -13.31 2.75 3.71
CA GLY A 108 -13.92 2.65 2.38
C GLY A 108 -13.60 3.85 1.47
N PRO A 109 -14.01 3.79 0.19
CA PRO A 109 -13.63 4.79 -0.81
C PRO A 109 -14.26 6.18 -0.57
N GLU A 110 -13.51 7.25 -0.82
CA GLU A 110 -14.03 8.62 -0.85
C GLU A 110 -14.83 8.85 -2.14
N LEU A 111 -16.12 8.47 -2.15
CA LEU A 111 -16.99 8.51 -3.33
C LEU A 111 -17.20 9.91 -3.93
N MET A 112 -17.00 10.97 -3.14
CA MET A 112 -17.07 12.36 -3.62
C MET A 112 -16.03 12.67 -4.70
N ARG A 113 -14.95 11.88 -4.82
CA ARG A 113 -13.93 12.04 -5.87
C ARG A 113 -14.35 11.47 -7.22
N MET A 114 -15.55 10.90 -7.32
CA MET A 114 -16.13 10.37 -8.57
C MET A 114 -15.15 9.39 -9.25
N SER A 115 -14.83 9.60 -10.52
CA SER A 115 -13.89 8.75 -11.29
C SER A 115 -12.45 8.76 -10.76
N ARG A 116 -12.09 9.69 -9.86
CA ARG A 116 -10.80 9.75 -9.17
C ARG A 116 -10.83 9.12 -7.77
N GLY A 117 -11.92 8.46 -7.41
CA GLY A 117 -12.11 7.73 -6.15
C GLY A 117 -12.20 6.21 -6.34
N GLY A 118 -12.17 5.50 -5.20
CA GLY A 118 -12.32 4.06 -5.16
C GLY A 118 -13.76 3.59 -5.40
N ASN A 119 -14.00 2.29 -5.21
CA ASN A 119 -15.31 1.67 -5.44
C ASN A 119 -15.58 0.64 -4.32
N SER A 120 -16.75 0.72 -3.68
CA SER A 120 -17.18 -0.17 -2.60
C SER A 120 -17.85 -1.45 -3.09
N GLY A 121 -17.88 -1.66 -4.41
CA GLY A 121 -18.49 -2.80 -5.07
C GLY A 121 -19.99 -2.83 -4.84
N LEU A 122 -20.46 -3.96 -4.30
CA LEU A 122 -21.86 -4.16 -3.91
C LEU A 122 -22.26 -3.47 -2.59
N LEU A 123 -21.29 -2.95 -1.84
CA LEU A 123 -21.52 -2.43 -0.50
C LEU A 123 -22.08 -1.01 -0.55
N LYS A 124 -22.91 -0.68 0.43
CA LYS A 124 -23.59 0.61 0.50
C LYS A 124 -22.65 1.71 1.01
N CYS A 125 -22.68 2.89 0.36
CA CYS A 125 -21.92 4.09 0.71
C CYS A 125 -20.38 3.89 0.65
N GLY A 126 -19.63 4.74 1.38
CA GLY A 126 -18.18 4.90 1.31
C GLY A 126 -17.63 5.60 2.57
N LYS A 127 -16.42 6.17 2.45
CA LYS A 127 -15.70 6.87 3.53
C LYS A 127 -16.59 7.80 4.35
N GLY A 128 -16.41 7.76 5.68
CA GLY A 128 -17.12 8.64 6.63
C GLY A 128 -18.53 8.17 7.01
N THR A 129 -18.95 6.98 6.56
CA THR A 129 -20.23 6.38 6.95
C THR A 129 -20.01 5.06 7.69
N THR A 130 -21.00 4.65 8.48
CA THR A 130 -21.02 3.35 9.19
C THR A 130 -21.72 2.24 8.41
N TYR A 131 -22.04 2.49 7.13
CA TYR A 131 -22.48 1.43 6.24
C TYR A 131 -21.30 0.54 5.83
N GLU A 132 -21.58 -0.67 5.39
CA GLU A 132 -20.54 -1.65 5.01
C GLU A 132 -19.51 -1.10 4.02
N GLY A 133 -19.92 -0.26 3.05
CA GLY A 133 -18.99 0.30 2.07
C GLY A 133 -18.03 1.34 2.65
N GLY A 134 -18.24 1.80 3.89
CA GLY A 134 -17.36 2.74 4.59
C GLY A 134 -16.38 2.09 5.57
N MET A 135 -16.63 0.85 6.00
CA MET A 135 -15.88 0.19 7.09
C MET A 135 -15.44 -1.25 6.78
N ARG A 136 -15.96 -1.90 5.73
CA ARG A 136 -15.55 -3.25 5.34
C ARG A 136 -14.51 -3.17 4.24
N GLU A 137 -13.28 -3.54 4.58
CA GLU A 137 -12.11 -3.39 3.71
C GLU A 137 -11.67 -4.70 3.03
N PRO A 138 -10.94 -4.63 1.91
CA PRO A 138 -10.20 -5.78 1.41
C PRO A 138 -9.15 -6.18 2.45
N ALA A 139 -9.04 -7.47 2.75
CA ALA A 139 -8.02 -7.99 3.67
C ALA A 139 -7.38 -9.26 3.10
N ILE A 140 -6.06 -9.32 3.08
CA ILE A 140 -5.29 -10.49 2.62
C ILE A 140 -4.21 -10.80 3.65
N ALA A 141 -4.20 -12.04 4.16
CA ALA A 141 -3.11 -12.57 4.95
C ALA A 141 -2.32 -13.59 4.12
N TYR A 142 -1.01 -13.40 4.01
CA TYR A 142 -0.11 -14.25 3.25
C TYR A 142 1.07 -14.67 4.13
N TRP A 143 1.26 -15.99 4.27
CA TRP A 143 2.43 -16.57 4.93
C TRP A 143 2.70 -17.95 4.33
N SER A 144 3.68 -18.01 3.42
CA SER A 144 4.00 -19.23 2.67
C SER A 144 4.38 -20.38 3.59
N GLY A 145 3.72 -21.53 3.43
CA GLY A 145 3.92 -22.73 4.25
C GLY A 145 3.17 -22.75 5.59
N VAL A 146 2.58 -21.62 6.01
CA VAL A 146 1.82 -21.50 7.27
C VAL A 146 0.33 -21.32 6.99
N ILE A 147 -0.02 -20.33 6.18
CA ILE A 147 -1.43 -20.05 5.80
C ILE A 147 -1.76 -20.85 4.53
N LYS A 148 -2.80 -21.70 4.62
CA LYS A 148 -3.32 -22.42 3.45
C LYS A 148 -4.13 -21.46 2.57
N PRO A 149 -3.96 -21.49 1.23
CA PRO A 149 -4.79 -20.69 0.32
C PRO A 149 -6.28 -20.98 0.51
N GLY A 150 -7.09 -19.94 0.59
CA GLY A 150 -8.53 -20.07 0.78
C GLY A 150 -9.24 -18.73 0.95
N VAL A 151 -10.56 -18.81 1.14
CA VAL A 151 -11.43 -17.66 1.45
C VAL A 151 -12.15 -17.97 2.75
N THR A 152 -12.09 -17.05 3.71
CA THR A 152 -12.84 -17.14 4.97
C THR A 152 -14.00 -16.16 4.98
N ARG A 153 -15.05 -16.49 5.72
CA ARG A 153 -16.21 -15.62 6.00
C ARG A 153 -16.34 -15.28 7.49
N SER A 154 -15.34 -15.64 8.29
CA SER A 154 -15.30 -15.29 9.71
C SER A 154 -15.25 -13.77 9.88
N LEU A 155 -15.85 -13.28 10.96
CA LEU A 155 -15.67 -11.89 11.38
C LEU A 155 -14.24 -11.68 11.87
N ALA A 156 -13.63 -10.57 11.45
CA ALA A 156 -12.32 -10.11 11.88
C ALA A 156 -12.33 -8.57 11.90
N SER A 157 -11.47 -7.98 12.72
CA SER A 157 -11.21 -6.54 12.79
C SER A 157 -9.74 -6.29 13.09
#